data_AF-K7EPJ1-F1
#
_entry.id   AF-K7EPJ1-F1
#
_cell.length_a   1.000
_cell.length_b   1.000
_cell.length_c   1.000
_cell.angle_alpha   90.00
_cell.angle_beta   90.00
_cell.angle_gamma   90.00
#
_symmetry.space_group_name_H-M   'P 1'
#
loop_
_entity.id
_entity.type
_entity.pdbx_description
1 polymer ?
#
loop_
_entity_poly.entity_id
_entity_poly.type
_entity_poly.pdbx_seq_one_letter_code
_entity_poly.pdbx_strand_id
1 'polypeptide(L)'
;MNSNVENLPPHIIRLVYKEVTTLTADPPDGIKVFPNEEDLTDLQVTIEGPEGTPYAGGLFRMKLLLGKDFPASPPKGYFLTKIFHPNVGANGEICVNVLKRDWTAELGIRHVLLLSWKDKQCQTQDTQVLLRSAQEHLTMQRVTIKCLLIHPNPESALNEEAGRLLLENYEEYAARARLLTEIHGGAGGPSGRAEAGRALASGT
;
A
#
# COMPACT_ATOMS: atom_id res chain seq x y z
N MET A 1 12.03 23.01 10.54
CA MET A 1 11.11 21.87 10.52
C MET A 1 11.40 21.05 11.76
N ASN A 2 10.43 20.82 12.63
CA ASN A 2 10.64 20.02 13.84
C ASN A 2 10.60 18.54 13.43
N SER A 3 11.73 17.86 13.54
CA SER A 3 11.85 16.41 13.34
C SER A 3 10.99 15.69 14.37
N ASN A 4 10.09 14.80 13.93
CA ASN A 4 9.22 14.06 14.83
C ASN A 4 9.97 12.92 15.57
N VAL A 5 11.24 12.70 15.22
CA VAL A 5 12.17 11.76 15.88
C VAL A 5 12.17 11.94 17.40
N GLU A 6 12.04 13.17 17.91
CA GLU A 6 12.04 13.46 19.35
C GLU A 6 10.79 12.95 20.09
N ASN A 7 9.75 12.51 19.37
CA ASN A 7 8.45 12.16 19.95
C ASN A 7 8.24 10.66 20.20
N LEU A 8 9.15 9.78 19.77
CA LEU A 8 9.06 8.34 20.04
C LEU A 8 9.97 7.92 21.21
N PRO A 9 9.51 7.03 22.10
CA PRO A 9 10.38 6.49 23.14
C PRO A 9 11.62 5.81 22.55
N PRO A 10 12.82 5.95 23.15
CA PRO A 10 14.07 5.42 22.58
C PRO A 10 14.04 3.92 22.27
N HIS A 11 13.31 3.14 23.06
CA HIS A 11 13.16 1.70 22.83
C HIS A 11 12.29 1.41 21.58
N ILE A 12 11.27 2.23 21.31
CA ILE A 12 10.44 2.13 20.10
C ILE A 12 11.27 2.49 18.87
N ILE A 13 12.10 3.54 18.93
CA ILE A 13 13.00 3.92 17.82
C ILE A 13 13.92 2.74 17.44
N ARG A 14 14.49 2.03 18.43
CA ARG A 14 15.32 0.84 18.18
C ARG A 14 14.53 -0.30 17.52
N LEU A 15 13.28 -0.52 17.93
CA LEU A 15 12.40 -1.52 17.30
C LEU A 15 12.08 -1.16 15.86
N VAL A 16 11.71 0.10 15.60
CA VAL A 16 11.46 0.63 14.26
C VAL A 16 12.71 0.46 13.39
N TYR A 17 13.87 0.89 13.87
CA TYR A 17 15.13 0.75 13.12
C TYR A 17 15.41 -0.71 12.73
N LYS A 18 15.24 -1.64 13.68
CA LYS A 18 15.41 -3.07 13.42
C LYS A 18 14.40 -3.59 12.39
N GLU A 19 13.13 -3.19 12.50
CA GLU A 19 12.08 -3.62 11.59
C GLU A 19 12.31 -3.10 10.18
N VAL A 20 12.67 -1.82 10.04
CA VAL A 20 12.96 -1.19 8.75
C VAL A 20 14.19 -1.79 8.10
N THR A 21 15.27 -2.01 8.86
CA THR A 21 16.46 -2.71 8.37
C THR A 21 16.12 -4.13 7.88
N THR A 22 15.19 -4.80 8.56
CA THR A 22 14.72 -6.11 8.11
C THR A 22 13.90 -6.01 6.83
N LEU A 23 13.05 -4.99 6.70
CA LEU A 23 12.22 -4.75 5.51
C LEU A 23 13.03 -4.28 4.30
N THR A 24 14.17 -3.62 4.49
CA THR A 24 15.08 -3.25 3.40
C THR A 24 15.92 -4.43 2.93
N ALA A 25 16.37 -5.29 3.86
CA ALA A 25 17.16 -6.48 3.54
C ALA A 25 16.32 -7.63 2.97
N ASP A 26 15.11 -7.83 3.47
CA ASP A 26 14.15 -8.87 3.05
C ASP A 26 12.77 -8.22 2.81
N PRO A 27 12.63 -7.49 1.69
CA PRO A 27 11.40 -6.80 1.34
C PRO A 27 10.32 -7.78 0.91
N PRO A 28 9.06 -7.53 1.25
CA PRO A 28 7.94 -8.27 0.69
C PRO A 28 7.82 -8.14 -0.84
N ASP A 29 7.19 -9.13 -1.46
CA ASP A 29 6.91 -9.11 -2.90
C ASP A 29 6.17 -7.84 -3.32
N GLY A 30 6.75 -7.14 -4.31
CA GLY A 30 6.22 -5.89 -4.85
C GLY A 30 6.18 -4.74 -3.85
N ILE A 31 6.95 -4.77 -2.76
CA ILE A 31 7.08 -3.67 -1.81
C ILE A 31 8.55 -3.32 -1.65
N LYS A 32 8.90 -2.04 -1.68
CA LYS A 32 10.24 -1.57 -1.30
C LYS A 32 10.12 -0.46 -0.27
N VAL A 33 10.94 -0.53 0.78
CA VAL A 33 10.97 0.46 1.86
C VAL A 33 12.24 1.30 1.70
N PHE A 34 12.09 2.62 1.84
CA PHE A 34 13.15 3.60 1.76
C PHE A 34 13.14 4.40 3.08
N PRO A 35 13.93 3.98 4.09
CA PRO A 35 14.06 4.74 5.34
C PRO A 35 14.61 6.14 5.06
N ASN A 36 14.10 7.14 5.78
CA ASN A 36 14.79 8.40 5.92
C ASN A 36 15.83 8.28 7.04
N GLU A 37 17.12 8.47 6.70
CA GLU A 37 18.23 8.35 7.65
C GLU A 37 18.23 9.47 8.71
N GLU A 38 17.64 10.62 8.40
CA GLU A 38 17.49 11.75 9.33
C GLU A 38 16.26 11.61 10.23
N ASP A 39 15.18 11.01 9.72
CA ASP A 39 13.91 10.85 10.45
C ASP A 39 13.24 9.50 10.17
N LEU A 40 13.54 8.51 11.01
CA LEU A 40 12.94 7.16 10.94
C LEU A 40 11.42 7.14 11.18
N THR A 41 10.80 8.25 11.60
CA THR A 41 9.34 8.36 11.73
C THR A 41 8.65 8.70 10.41
N ASP A 42 9.40 9.09 9.38
CA ASP A 42 8.92 9.30 8.01
C ASP A 42 9.52 8.22 7.10
N LEU A 43 8.69 7.24 6.72
CA LEU A 43 9.12 6.14 5.86
C LEU A 43 8.49 6.26 4.48
N GLN A 44 9.31 6.27 3.44
CA GLN A 44 8.82 6.11 2.09
C GLN A 44 8.74 4.64 1.70
N VAL A 45 7.68 4.29 0.98
CA VAL A 45 7.45 2.93 0.50
C VAL A 45 6.95 3.00 -0.94
N THR A 46 7.38 2.07 -1.78
CA THR A 46 6.77 1.83 -3.08
C THR A 46 6.03 0.51 -3.07
N ILE A 47 4.82 0.48 -3.59
CA ILE A 47 3.99 -0.71 -3.74
C ILE A 47 3.70 -0.92 -5.23
N GLU A 48 3.99 -2.11 -5.74
CA GLU A 48 3.57 -2.56 -7.06
C GLU A 48 2.07 -2.89 -7.02
N GLY A 49 1.35 -2.36 -8.00
CA GLY A 49 -0.06 -2.61 -8.19
C GLY A 49 -0.31 -4.09 -8.46
N PRO A 50 -1.12 -4.79 -7.65
CA PRO A 50 -1.33 -6.22 -7.80
C PRO A 50 -1.95 -6.58 -9.16
N GLU A 51 -1.54 -7.72 -9.73
CA GLU A 51 -2.16 -8.28 -10.92
C GLU A 51 -3.64 -8.57 -10.71
N GLY A 52 -4.43 -8.50 -11.80
CA GLY A 52 -5.88 -8.68 -11.74
C GLY A 52 -6.65 -7.52 -11.11
N THR A 53 -5.98 -6.44 -10.72
CA THR A 53 -6.61 -5.21 -10.21
C THR A 53 -6.52 -4.07 -11.23
N PRO A 54 -7.34 -3.01 -11.11
CA PRO A 54 -7.20 -1.79 -11.93
C PRO A 54 -5.85 -1.07 -11.75
N TYR A 55 -5.05 -1.48 -10.76
CA TYR A 55 -3.75 -0.90 -10.41
C TYR A 55 -2.58 -1.66 -11.01
N ALA A 56 -2.82 -2.81 -11.66
CA ALA A 56 -1.80 -3.68 -12.22
C ALA A 56 -0.81 -2.92 -13.12
N GLY A 57 0.49 -3.21 -12.97
CA GLY A 57 1.57 -2.55 -13.70
C GLY A 57 1.93 -1.14 -13.18
N GLY A 58 1.19 -0.60 -12.21
CA GLY A 58 1.56 0.65 -11.53
C GLY A 58 2.57 0.45 -10.41
N LEU A 59 3.37 1.47 -10.13
CA LEU A 59 4.26 1.61 -8.99
C LEU A 59 3.84 2.84 -8.17
N PHE A 60 3.29 2.58 -7.00
CA PHE A 60 2.67 3.58 -6.14
C PHE A 60 3.62 3.98 -5.02
N ARG A 61 4.11 5.22 -5.06
CA ARG A 61 4.84 5.82 -3.94
C ARG A 61 3.85 6.18 -2.84
N MET A 62 4.22 5.87 -1.62
CA MET A 62 3.47 6.21 -0.42
C MET A 62 4.45 6.61 0.70
N LYS A 63 3.92 7.24 1.74
CA LYS A 63 4.64 7.48 2.98
C LYS A 63 3.86 6.99 4.19
N LEU A 64 4.58 6.52 5.20
CA LEU A 64 4.08 6.19 6.52
C LEU A 64 4.67 7.18 7.52
N LEU A 65 3.80 7.82 8.31
CA LEU A 65 4.18 8.71 9.39
C LEU A 65 3.90 8.03 10.74
N LEU A 66 4.96 7.74 11.48
CA LEU A 66 4.87 7.22 12.84
C LEU A 66 4.58 8.39 13.80
N GLY A 67 3.36 8.46 14.34
CA GLY A 67 3.01 9.47 15.34
C GLY A 67 3.60 9.16 16.70
N LYS A 68 3.59 10.15 17.61
CA LYS A 68 4.08 10.02 19.01
C LYS A 68 3.51 8.82 19.79
N ASP A 69 2.29 8.39 19.43
CA ASP A 69 1.57 7.31 20.09
C ASP A 69 1.85 5.94 19.44
N PHE A 70 2.75 5.86 18.45
CA PHE A 70 3.14 4.58 17.85
C PHE A 70 3.98 3.75 18.84
N PRO A 71 3.72 2.43 18.99
CA PRO A 71 2.78 1.59 18.25
C PRO A 71 1.39 1.47 18.88
N ALA A 72 1.06 2.16 19.97
CA ALA A 72 -0.29 2.12 20.55
C ALA A 72 -1.37 2.57 19.55
N SER A 73 -1.03 3.52 18.67
CA SER A 73 -1.81 3.85 17.46
C SER A 73 -1.06 3.44 16.19
N PRO A 74 -1.79 3.07 15.11
CA PRO A 74 -1.18 2.77 13.83
C PRO A 74 -0.52 4.02 13.23
N PRO A 75 0.44 3.86 12.31
CA PRO A 75 0.98 4.98 11.55
C PRO A 75 -0.09 5.59 10.65
N LYS A 76 0.11 6.85 10.25
CA LYS A 76 -0.70 7.48 9.19
C LYS A 76 -0.10 7.17 7.84
N GLY A 77 -0.90 6.67 6.91
CA GLY A 77 -0.48 6.37 5.54
C GLY A 77 -0.97 7.40 4.53
N TYR A 78 -0.13 7.73 3.56
CA TYR A 78 -0.47 8.62 2.44
C TYR A 78 0.08 8.08 1.13
N PHE A 79 -0.74 8.03 0.08
CA PHE A 79 -0.26 7.87 -1.28
C PHE A 79 0.33 9.19 -1.78
N LEU A 80 1.57 9.12 -2.26
CA LEU A 80 2.25 10.22 -2.96
C LEU A 80 1.97 10.16 -4.46
N THR A 81 1.85 8.94 -5.00
CA THR A 81 1.34 8.72 -6.35
C THR A 81 -0.18 8.90 -6.33
N LYS A 82 -0.72 9.78 -7.19
CA LYS A 82 -2.17 9.94 -7.34
C LYS A 82 -2.84 8.61 -7.70
N ILE A 83 -3.94 8.29 -7.02
CA ILE A 83 -4.66 7.04 -7.19
C ILE A 83 -6.17 7.28 -7.07
N PHE A 84 -6.96 6.60 -7.91
CA PHE A 84 -8.41 6.56 -7.77
C PHE A 84 -8.80 5.35 -6.93
N HIS A 85 -9.14 5.58 -5.65
CA HIS A 85 -9.40 4.50 -4.70
C HIS A 85 -10.41 4.95 -3.63
N PRO A 86 -11.41 4.12 -3.27
CA PRO A 86 -12.43 4.47 -2.29
C PRO A 86 -11.87 4.95 -0.95
N ASN A 87 -10.89 4.24 -0.39
CA ASN A 87 -10.31 4.56 0.93
C ASN A 87 -9.14 5.55 0.90
N VAL A 88 -8.93 6.28 -0.20
CA VAL A 88 -7.88 7.29 -0.32
C VAL A 88 -8.54 8.64 -0.57
N GLY A 89 -8.23 9.62 0.30
CA GLY A 89 -8.76 10.97 0.20
C GLY A 89 -8.05 11.81 -0.86
N ALA A 90 -8.52 13.05 -1.02
CA ALA A 90 -8.06 13.95 -2.08
C ALA A 90 -6.56 14.34 -1.95
N ASN A 91 -6.01 14.32 -0.73
CA ASN A 91 -4.59 14.59 -0.49
C ASN A 91 -3.75 13.31 -0.38
N GLY A 92 -4.32 12.16 -0.76
CA GLY A 92 -3.66 10.85 -0.73
C GLY A 92 -3.73 10.15 0.64
N GLU A 93 -4.36 10.74 1.65
CA GLU A 93 -4.51 10.14 2.96
C GLU A 93 -5.31 8.83 2.90
N ILE A 94 -4.80 7.80 3.56
CA ILE A 94 -5.47 6.50 3.67
C ILE A 94 -6.43 6.56 4.87
N CYS A 95 -7.65 6.06 4.69
CA CYS A 95 -8.67 6.04 5.73
C CYS A 95 -8.14 5.41 7.04
N VAL A 96 -8.19 6.17 8.13
CA VAL A 96 -7.67 5.72 9.43
C VAL A 96 -8.42 4.48 9.93
N ASN A 97 -9.69 4.32 9.58
CA ASN A 97 -10.49 3.15 9.95
C ASN A 97 -9.94 1.86 9.32
N VAL A 98 -9.29 1.94 8.17
CA VAL A 98 -8.59 0.81 7.55
C VAL A 98 -7.42 0.38 8.43
N LEU A 99 -6.59 1.34 8.84
CA LEU A 99 -5.36 1.05 9.60
C LEU A 99 -5.60 0.74 11.07
N LYS A 100 -6.73 1.19 11.64
CA LYS A 100 -7.14 0.91 13.02
C LYS A 100 -7.82 -0.44 13.20
N ARG A 101 -8.40 -0.99 12.12
CA ARG A 101 -9.13 -2.25 12.21
C ARG A 101 -8.15 -3.36 12.60
N ASP A 102 -8.44 -4.02 13.72
CA ASP A 102 -7.60 -5.08 14.30
C ASP A 102 -6.16 -4.66 14.65
N TRP A 103 -5.91 -3.34 14.77
CA TRP A 103 -4.61 -2.84 15.20
C TRP A 103 -4.38 -3.13 16.69
N THR A 104 -3.19 -3.63 17.01
CA THR A 104 -2.72 -3.76 18.39
C THR A 104 -1.29 -3.23 18.48
N ALA A 105 -0.85 -2.83 19.67
CA ALA A 105 0.49 -2.30 19.89
C ALA A 105 1.63 -3.32 19.66
N GLU A 106 1.28 -4.59 19.43
CA GLU A 106 2.21 -5.66 19.05
C GLU A 106 2.50 -5.69 17.54
N LEU A 107 1.70 -4.98 16.74
CA LEU A 107 1.87 -4.90 15.30
C LEU A 107 2.88 -3.81 14.91
N GLY A 108 3.65 -4.08 13.86
CA GLY A 108 4.68 -3.19 13.34
C GLY A 108 4.42 -2.70 11.92
N ILE A 109 5.39 -1.99 11.36
CA ILE A 109 5.39 -1.45 9.99
C ILE A 109 5.19 -2.57 8.97
N ARG A 110 5.81 -3.73 9.22
CA ARG A 110 5.66 -4.91 8.37
C ARG A 110 4.19 -5.31 8.25
N HIS A 111 3.42 -5.27 9.35
CA HIS A 111 1.99 -5.62 9.31
C HIS A 111 1.18 -4.62 8.48
N VAL A 112 1.49 -3.32 8.57
CA VAL A 112 0.80 -2.27 7.80
C VAL A 112 1.00 -2.46 6.29
N LEU A 113 2.20 -2.90 5.91
CA LEU A 113 2.60 -3.12 4.52
C LEU A 113 2.21 -4.50 3.98
N LEU A 114 2.25 -5.53 4.83
CA LEU A 114 2.12 -6.93 4.41
C LEU A 114 0.70 -7.47 4.47
N LEU A 115 0.31 -8.06 3.34
CA LEU A 115 -0.38 -9.34 3.35
C LEU A 115 0.51 -10.41 4.02
N SER A 116 0.13 -10.93 5.18
CA SER A 116 0.49 -12.34 5.47
C SER A 116 -0.52 -13.22 4.76
N TRP A 117 -0.52 -13.20 3.43
CA TRP A 117 -1.15 -14.24 2.64
C TRP A 117 -0.15 -15.40 2.58
N LYS A 118 0.01 -16.10 3.71
CA LYS A 118 0.52 -17.46 3.70
C LYS A 118 -0.69 -18.37 3.55
N ASP A 119 -0.72 -19.09 2.43
CA ASP A 119 -1.69 -20.11 1.99
C ASP A 119 -3.08 -19.58 1.59
N LYS A 120 -3.59 -19.82 0.38
CA LYS A 120 -3.46 -21.01 -0.47
C LYS A 120 -3.40 -20.65 -1.95
N GLN A 121 -2.38 -21.13 -2.65
CA GLN A 121 -2.58 -21.49 -4.06
C GLN A 121 -3.80 -22.42 -4.17
N CYS A 122 -4.81 -22.04 -4.93
CA CYS A 122 -5.69 -23.00 -5.55
C CYS A 122 -5.78 -22.63 -7.03
N GLN A 123 -5.11 -23.44 -7.85
CA GLN A 123 -5.27 -23.44 -9.29
C GLN A 123 -6.70 -23.89 -9.61
N THR A 124 -7.61 -22.95 -9.85
CA THR A 124 -8.89 -23.24 -10.52
C THR A 124 -9.21 -22.10 -11.49
N GLN A 125 -9.59 -22.44 -12.73
CA GLN A 125 -9.92 -21.49 -13.80
C GLN A 125 -11.35 -20.94 -13.72
N ASP A 126 -12.10 -21.23 -12.67
CA ASP A 126 -13.48 -20.75 -12.50
C ASP A 126 -13.55 -19.58 -11.52
N THR A 127 -13.60 -18.37 -12.08
CA THR A 127 -13.67 -17.09 -11.35
C THR A 127 -14.93 -16.95 -10.48
N GLN A 128 -16.02 -17.66 -10.77
CA GLN A 128 -17.26 -17.56 -9.99
C GLN A 128 -17.30 -18.46 -8.75
N VAL A 129 -16.58 -19.59 -8.73
CA VAL A 129 -16.51 -20.49 -7.56
C VAL A 129 -15.51 -19.95 -6.53
N LEU A 130 -14.44 -19.30 -7.00
CA LEU A 130 -13.46 -18.64 -6.15
C LEU A 130 -14.08 -17.51 -5.30
N LEU A 131 -15.05 -16.75 -5.83
CA LEU A 131 -15.71 -15.69 -5.05
C LEU A 131 -16.55 -16.23 -3.90
N ARG A 132 -17.31 -17.32 -4.11
CA ARG A 132 -18.09 -17.98 -3.04
C ARG A 132 -17.22 -18.74 -2.05
N SER A 133 -16.19 -19.45 -2.54
CA SER A 133 -15.26 -20.20 -1.68
C SER A 133 -14.32 -19.28 -0.89
N ALA A 134 -13.92 -18.14 -1.44
CA ALA A 134 -13.13 -17.13 -0.72
C ALA A 134 -13.96 -16.46 0.38
N GLN A 135 -15.28 -16.34 0.24
CA GLN A 135 -16.16 -15.79 1.27
C GLN A 135 -16.29 -16.69 2.52
N GLU A 136 -16.16 -18.02 2.39
CA GLU A 136 -16.36 -18.94 3.52
C GLU A 136 -15.08 -19.27 4.30
N HIS A 137 -13.89 -18.94 3.79
CA HIS A 137 -12.60 -19.26 4.43
C HIS A 137 -11.71 -18.05 4.76
N LEU A 138 -12.25 -16.82 4.72
CA LEU A 138 -11.58 -15.60 5.19
C LEU A 138 -11.80 -15.37 6.69
N THR A 139 -11.48 -16.36 7.53
CA THR A 139 -11.30 -16.18 8.97
C THR A 139 -9.95 -15.52 9.27
N MET A 140 -9.84 -14.24 8.89
CA MET A 140 -9.00 -13.17 9.48
C MET A 140 -8.85 -12.08 8.41
N GLN A 141 -9.81 -11.15 8.39
CA GLN A 141 -9.75 -9.92 7.59
C GLN A 141 -8.62 -9.00 8.10
N ARG A 142 -7.36 -9.34 7.86
CA ARG A 142 -6.25 -8.39 8.04
C ARG A 142 -6.29 -7.39 6.89
N VAL A 143 -6.86 -6.22 7.15
CA VAL A 143 -6.93 -5.12 6.17
C VAL A 143 -5.58 -4.40 6.15
N THR A 144 -4.79 -4.60 5.09
CA THR A 144 -3.50 -3.89 4.89
C THR A 144 -3.55 -3.00 3.66
N ILE A 145 -2.57 -2.11 3.50
CA ILE A 145 -2.58 -1.12 2.40
C ILE A 145 -2.53 -1.83 1.04
N LYS A 146 -1.77 -2.92 0.90
CA LYS A 146 -1.78 -3.73 -0.33
C LYS A 146 -3.10 -4.50 -0.51
N CYS A 147 -3.74 -4.95 0.57
CA CYS A 147 -5.08 -5.57 0.49
C CYS A 147 -6.13 -4.61 -0.07
N LEU A 148 -6.07 -3.33 0.30
CA LEU A 148 -7.03 -2.34 -0.16
C LEU A 148 -7.02 -2.22 -1.68
N LEU A 149 -5.86 -2.34 -2.32
CA LEU A 149 -5.76 -2.30 -3.78
C LEU A 149 -6.48 -3.50 -4.46
N ILE A 150 -6.65 -4.61 -3.75
CA ILE A 150 -7.34 -5.81 -4.25
C ILE A 150 -8.83 -5.75 -3.88
N HIS A 151 -9.13 -5.41 -2.62
CA HIS A 151 -10.48 -5.36 -2.05
C HIS A 151 -10.70 -4.04 -1.31
N PRO A 152 -11.10 -2.97 -2.01
CA PRO A 152 -11.47 -1.71 -1.38
C PRO A 152 -12.65 -1.90 -0.42
N ASN A 153 -12.70 -1.09 0.64
CA ASN A 153 -13.83 -1.08 1.56
C ASN A 153 -14.74 0.14 1.29
N PRO A 154 -15.84 -0.01 0.53
CA PRO A 154 -16.71 1.11 0.18
C PRO A 154 -17.43 1.72 1.40
N GLU A 155 -17.63 0.98 2.49
CA GLU A 155 -18.30 1.49 3.70
C GLU A 155 -17.48 2.57 4.43
N SER A 156 -16.17 2.62 4.17
CA SER A 156 -15.26 3.62 4.74
C SER A 156 -14.59 4.46 3.65
N ALA A 157 -15.32 4.69 2.55
CA ALA A 157 -14.84 5.50 1.43
C ALA A 157 -14.59 6.95 1.88
N LEU A 158 -13.37 7.43 1.62
CA LEU A 158 -13.01 8.85 1.65
C LEU A 158 -13.25 9.50 0.29
N ASN A 159 -13.12 8.73 -0.79
CA ASN A 159 -13.52 9.11 -2.12
C ASN A 159 -14.90 8.51 -2.42
N GLU A 160 -15.94 9.30 -2.16
CA GLU A 160 -17.34 8.91 -2.32
C GLU A 160 -17.65 8.49 -3.77
N GLU A 161 -17.06 9.16 -4.76
CA GLU A 161 -17.26 8.81 -6.16
C GLU A 161 -16.68 7.44 -6.49
N ALA A 162 -15.44 7.16 -6.05
CA ALA A 162 -14.82 5.86 -6.23
C ALA A 162 -15.59 4.76 -5.49
N GLY A 163 -16.06 5.04 -4.26
CA GLY A 163 -16.88 4.11 -3.48
C GLY A 163 -18.22 3.79 -4.13
N ARG A 164 -18.91 4.80 -4.64
CA ARG A 164 -20.17 4.64 -5.39
C ARG A 164 -19.96 3.85 -6.67
N LEU A 165 -18.97 4.22 -7.50
CA LEU A 165 -18.70 3.50 -8.74
C LEU A 165 -18.28 2.05 -8.49
N LEU A 166 -17.50 1.77 -7.43
CA LEU A 166 -17.14 0.40 -7.05
C LEU A 166 -18.38 -0.49 -6.86
N LEU A 167 -19.44 0.05 -6.24
CA LEU A 167 -20.67 -0.68 -5.91
C LEU A 167 -21.66 -0.71 -7.09
N GLU A 168 -21.81 0.39 -7.80
CA GLU A 168 -22.88 0.57 -8.79
C GLU A 168 -22.43 0.29 -10.23
N ASN A 169 -21.15 0.52 -10.54
CA ASN A 169 -20.59 0.36 -11.88
C ASN A 169 -19.08 0.07 -11.82
N TYR A 170 -18.74 -1.17 -11.50
CA TYR A 170 -17.35 -1.59 -11.31
C TYR A 170 -16.48 -1.34 -12.55
N GLU A 171 -17.03 -1.51 -13.76
CA GLU A 171 -16.29 -1.28 -15.01
C GLU A 171 -15.83 0.17 -15.17
N GLU A 172 -16.70 1.13 -14.84
CA GLU A 172 -16.35 2.56 -14.87
C GLU A 172 -15.34 2.91 -13.77
N TYR A 173 -15.51 2.35 -12.55
CA TYR A 173 -14.50 2.48 -11.49
C TYR A 173 -13.13 1.98 -11.96
N ALA A 174 -13.10 0.78 -12.54
CA ALA A 174 -11.88 0.13 -12.98
C ALA A 174 -11.25 0.87 -14.17
N ALA A 175 -12.04 1.39 -15.11
CA ALA A 175 -11.56 2.20 -16.22
C ALA A 175 -10.85 3.47 -15.74
N ARG A 176 -11.44 4.19 -14.78
CA ARG A 176 -10.84 5.39 -14.20
C ARG A 176 -9.58 5.09 -13.40
N ALA A 177 -9.60 4.04 -12.60
CA ALA A 177 -8.44 3.62 -11.82
C ALA A 177 -7.28 3.18 -12.73
N ARG A 178 -7.55 2.45 -13.83
CA ARG A 178 -6.54 2.10 -14.84
C ARG A 178 -5.94 3.33 -15.51
N LEU A 179 -6.78 4.28 -15.93
CA LEU A 179 -6.31 5.53 -16.54
C LEU A 179 -5.37 6.31 -15.60
N LEU A 180 -5.76 6.46 -14.33
CA LEU A 180 -4.92 7.14 -13.35
C LEU A 180 -3.61 6.39 -13.08
N THR A 181 -3.66 5.06 -13.09
CA THR A 181 -2.49 4.19 -12.96
C THR A 181 -1.53 4.34 -14.13
N GLU A 182 -2.04 4.43 -15.37
CA GLU A 182 -1.22 4.66 -16.56
C GLU A 182 -0.48 6.00 -16.50
N ILE A 183 -1.18 7.05 -16.07
CA ILE A 183 -0.63 8.41 -16.02
C ILE A 183 0.38 8.57 -14.86
N HIS A 184 0.09 8.01 -13.68
CA HIS A 184 0.84 8.31 -12.45
C HIS A 184 1.64 7.13 -11.89
N GLY A 185 1.29 5.89 -12.24
CA GLY A 185 1.92 4.67 -11.75
C GLY A 185 3.33 4.42 -12.27
N GLY A 186 3.89 5.29 -13.11
CA GLY A 186 5.35 5.35 -13.29
C GLY A 186 6.02 4.22 -14.07
N ALA A 187 5.31 3.20 -14.56
CA ALA A 187 5.91 2.20 -15.45
C ALA A 187 6.19 2.73 -16.88
N GLY A 188 5.74 3.96 -17.21
CA GLY A 188 5.96 4.59 -18.52
C GLY A 188 6.15 6.11 -18.50
N GLY A 189 6.36 6.73 -17.33
CA GLY A 189 6.59 8.17 -17.23
C GLY A 189 7.95 8.61 -17.80
N PRO A 190 8.12 9.89 -18.17
CA PRO A 190 9.35 10.39 -18.82
C PRO A 190 10.65 10.15 -18.04
N SER A 191 10.60 9.87 -16.71
CA SER A 191 11.80 9.47 -15.94
C SER A 191 12.20 8.00 -16.13
N GLY A 192 11.26 7.09 -16.41
CA GLY A 192 11.53 5.67 -16.65
C GLY A 192 12.14 5.39 -18.04
N ARG A 193 11.84 6.26 -19.04
CA ARG A 193 12.49 6.19 -20.36
C ARG A 193 13.97 6.60 -20.32
N ALA A 194 14.36 7.47 -19.38
CA ALA A 194 15.74 7.93 -19.26
C ALA A 194 16.68 6.85 -18.67
N GLU A 195 16.19 5.99 -17.78
CA GLU A 195 16.97 4.89 -17.23
C GLU A 195 17.07 3.68 -18.18
N ALA A 196 15.98 3.32 -18.87
CA ALA A 196 16.01 2.26 -19.87
C ALA A 196 16.91 2.60 -21.07
N GLY A 197 16.98 3.88 -21.48
CA GLY A 197 17.86 4.35 -22.56
C GLY A 197 19.35 4.36 -22.20
N ARG A 198 19.71 4.45 -20.90
CA ARG A 198 21.12 4.40 -20.46
C ARG A 198 21.67 2.97 -20.39
N ALA A 199 20.84 1.97 -20.10
CA ALA A 199 21.27 0.58 -20.04
C ALA A 199 21.62 -0.03 -21.41
N LEU A 200 21.08 0.51 -22.51
CA LEU A 200 21.43 0.09 -23.87
C LEU A 200 22.69 0.76 -24.43
N ALA A 201 23.22 1.81 -23.79
CA ALA A 201 24.34 2.59 -24.33
C ALA A 201 25.71 2.21 -23.74
N SER A 202 25.77 1.30 -22.76
CA SER A 202 27.01 0.86 -22.10
C SER A 202 27.47 -0.56 -22.48
N GLY A 203 26.85 -1.16 -23.50
CA GLY A 203 27.16 -2.50 -24.00
C GLY A 203 27.75 -2.50 -25.41
N THR A 204 28.93 -1.91 -25.60
CA THR A 204 29.90 -2.22 -26.67
C THR A 204 31.29 -1.84 -26.23
#